data_AF-A0A960R518-F1
#
_entry.id   AF-A0A960R518-F1
#
_cell.length_a   1.000
_cell.length_b   1.000
_cell.length_c   1.000
_cell.angle_alpha   90.00
_cell.angle_beta   90.00
_cell.angle_gamma   90.00
#
_symmetry.space_group_name_H-M   'P 1'
#
loop_
_entity.id
_entity.type
_entity.pdbx_description
1 polymer ?
#
loop_
_entity_poly.entity_id
_entity_poly.type
_entity_poly.pdbx_seq_one_letter_code
_entity_poly.pdbx_strand_id
1 'polypeptide(L)'
;TQDAKPSAFEPMREPIMKDAARFREQLVELAPRQVDAVITFAEKAWRRPLSEAERIELRKLYETLRGEDLAHPAAVRMLLARVLVAPAFLYRGEQAPEGESAAPVSDWELATRLSYFLWASTPDAELRDLAAAGTLADPKILAQQARRMLHDSKVRRLSLEFGCQWLHLRDLDSLDEKSERHFPTFARLRDDMQEEAVQFFTHLFQENGSVLSLLDADHTFVNGPLANHYGLELKGKEWQRFDGLRAQGRGGILGFASTLAKQSGASRTSPILRGNWLSEVVLGEKLPRPPKGVPILPEEAPQGLTERQLIERHSSDAKCAACHQRIDPFGFALEGFDAIGRARTNDTSGLAIDTRAKLPDGVAIEGLAGLRSYLVNTRGDDFLRQFSRKLLGYALGRSVQLSDTPLIGSMLT
;
A
#
# COMPACT_ATOMS: atom_id res chain seq x y z
N THR A 1 6.48 55.31 -17.52
CA THR A 1 7.01 56.57 -16.99
C THR A 1 8.52 56.50 -17.00
N GLN A 2 9.17 57.21 -17.92
CA GLN A 2 10.62 57.21 -18.16
C GLN A 2 11.34 58.30 -17.33
N ASP A 3 10.94 58.51 -16.07
CA ASP A 3 11.46 59.59 -15.21
C ASP A 3 12.13 59.08 -13.92
N ALA A 4 12.75 57.90 -13.96
CA ALA A 4 13.64 57.51 -12.86
C ALA A 4 14.94 58.32 -13.01
N LYS A 5 15.20 59.29 -12.11
CA LYS A 5 16.50 59.98 -12.01
C LYS A 5 17.54 59.01 -11.45
N PRO A 6 18.47 58.45 -12.26
CA PRO A 6 19.37 57.40 -11.77
C PRO A 6 20.32 57.90 -10.68
N SER A 7 20.61 59.21 -10.66
CA SER A 7 21.42 59.88 -9.64
C SER A 7 20.80 59.84 -8.23
N ALA A 8 19.50 59.59 -8.10
CA ALA A 8 18.85 59.40 -6.80
C ALA A 8 19.34 58.13 -6.07
N PHE A 9 19.94 57.17 -6.79
CA PHE A 9 20.48 55.92 -6.23
C PHE A 9 21.99 55.97 -6.00
N GLU A 10 22.69 57.03 -6.40
CA GLU A 10 24.15 57.13 -6.24
C GLU A 10 24.61 56.96 -4.78
N PRO A 11 23.93 57.54 -3.76
CA PRO A 11 24.28 57.32 -2.35
C PRO A 11 24.07 55.87 -1.87
N MET A 12 23.21 55.11 -2.54
CA MET A 12 22.92 53.70 -2.21
C MET A 12 23.91 52.74 -2.89
N ARG A 13 24.62 53.19 -3.93
CA ARG A 13 25.51 52.36 -4.75
C ARG A 13 26.65 51.75 -3.94
N GLU A 14 27.34 52.55 -3.15
CA GLU A 14 28.48 52.09 -2.34
C GLU A 14 28.06 51.07 -1.25
N PRO A 15 27.01 51.33 -0.44
CA PRO A 15 26.45 50.34 0.48
C PRO A 15 26.05 49.03 -0.20
N ILE A 16 25.35 49.09 -1.34
CA ILE A 16 24.92 47.90 -2.10
C ILE A 16 26.13 47.09 -2.59
N MET A 17 27.16 47.77 -3.11
CA MET A 17 28.37 47.08 -3.58
C MET A 17 29.14 46.44 -2.43
N LYS A 18 29.22 47.10 -1.27
CA LYS A 18 29.84 46.54 -0.05
C LYS A 18 29.08 45.31 0.45
N ASP A 19 27.75 45.37 0.48
CA ASP A 19 26.91 44.22 0.84
C ASP A 19 27.05 43.07 -0.16
N ALA A 20 27.08 43.38 -1.46
CA ALA A 20 27.31 42.37 -2.49
C ALA A 20 28.69 41.73 -2.38
N ALA A 21 29.74 42.48 -2.03
CA ALA A 21 31.08 41.94 -1.79
C ALA A 21 31.08 41.01 -0.57
N ARG A 22 30.51 41.45 0.56
CA ARG A 22 30.34 40.63 1.77
C ARG A 22 29.56 39.35 1.49
N PHE A 23 28.49 39.44 0.70
CA PHE A 23 27.72 38.26 0.31
C PHE A 23 28.55 37.29 -0.55
N ARG A 24 29.39 37.78 -1.47
CA ARG A 24 30.30 36.92 -2.25
C ARG A 24 31.35 36.24 -1.38
N GLU A 25 31.91 36.94 -0.40
CA GLU A 25 32.85 36.36 0.57
C GLU A 25 32.17 35.24 1.38
N GLN A 26 30.95 35.49 1.87
CA GLN A 26 30.15 34.48 2.57
C GLN A 26 29.85 33.25 1.70
N LEU A 27 29.56 33.43 0.40
CA LEU A 27 29.35 32.30 -0.51
C LEU A 27 30.60 31.42 -0.64
N VAL A 28 31.80 32.03 -0.66
CA VAL A 28 33.06 31.27 -0.70
C VAL A 28 33.31 30.55 0.63
N GLU A 29 33.08 31.23 1.76
CA GLU A 29 33.24 30.65 3.10
C GLU A 29 32.29 29.46 3.34
N LEU A 30 31.05 29.56 2.85
CA LEU A 30 30.04 28.52 3.04
C LEU A 30 30.16 27.35 2.06
N ALA A 31 30.88 27.51 0.95
CA ALA A 31 30.97 26.47 -0.08
C ALA A 31 31.45 25.11 0.46
N PRO A 32 32.51 25.01 1.29
CA PRO A 32 32.91 23.75 1.90
C PRO A 32 31.81 23.12 2.77
N ARG A 33 31.11 23.93 3.58
CA ARG A 33 30.00 23.44 4.43
C ARG A 33 28.85 22.88 3.61
N GLN A 34 28.56 23.48 2.46
CA GLN A 34 27.52 22.98 1.55
C GLN A 34 27.92 21.63 0.93
N VAL A 35 29.19 21.46 0.57
CA VAL A 35 29.72 20.16 0.08
C VAL A 35 29.65 19.11 1.18
N ASP A 36 30.10 19.44 2.39
CA ASP A 36 30.05 18.53 3.53
C ASP A 36 28.60 18.13 3.89
N ALA A 37 27.64 19.05 3.74
CA ALA A 37 26.23 18.75 3.91
C ALA A 37 25.70 17.74 2.87
N VAL A 38 26.15 17.81 1.61
CA VAL A 38 25.81 16.81 0.58
C VAL A 38 26.45 15.45 0.90
N ILE A 39 27.70 15.44 1.35
CA ILE A 39 28.40 14.21 1.75
C ILE A 39 27.68 13.57 2.96
N THR A 40 27.29 14.37 3.94
CA THR A 40 26.49 13.90 5.09
C THR A 40 25.11 13.41 4.65
N PHE A 41 24.49 14.06 3.67
CA PHE A 41 23.24 13.59 3.07
C PHE A 41 23.41 12.23 2.39
N ALA A 42 24.55 11.97 1.76
CA ALA A 42 24.83 10.68 1.11
C ALA A 42 24.79 9.52 2.10
N GLU A 43 25.22 9.69 3.35
CA GLU A 43 25.08 8.65 4.40
C GLU A 43 23.61 8.28 4.65
N LYS A 44 22.72 9.29 4.69
CA LYS A 44 21.27 9.07 4.84
C LYS A 44 20.68 8.42 3.59
N ALA A 45 21.08 8.93 2.41
CA ALA A 45 20.61 8.45 1.12
C ALA A 45 21.02 6.99 0.86
N TRP A 46 22.23 6.60 1.27
CA TRP A 46 22.78 5.25 1.12
C TRP A 46 22.53 4.38 2.36
N ARG A 47 21.91 4.95 3.41
CA ARG A 47 21.41 4.29 4.63
C ARG A 47 22.50 3.61 5.48
N ARG A 48 23.74 4.06 5.33
CA ARG A 48 24.90 3.60 6.11
C ARG A 48 25.98 4.68 6.14
N PRO A 49 26.96 4.58 7.04
CA PRO A 49 28.15 5.41 6.98
C PRO A 49 28.86 5.25 5.64
N LEU A 50 29.39 6.36 5.14
CA LEU A 50 30.33 6.32 4.01
C LEU A 50 31.67 5.76 4.48
N SER A 51 32.24 4.90 3.65
CA SER A 51 33.67 4.58 3.74
C SER A 51 34.52 5.82 3.45
N GLU A 52 35.76 5.81 3.92
CA GLU A 52 36.69 6.93 3.67
C GLU A 52 36.92 7.14 2.16
N ALA A 53 37.03 6.05 1.40
CA ALA A 53 37.16 6.12 -0.05
C ALA A 53 35.96 6.82 -0.71
N GLU A 54 34.72 6.49 -0.32
CA GLU A 54 33.52 7.14 -0.86
C GLU A 54 33.47 8.63 -0.52
N ARG A 55 33.90 9.03 0.68
CA ARG A 55 33.99 10.46 1.06
C ARG A 55 34.98 11.21 0.18
N ILE A 56 36.17 10.64 0.00
CA ILE A 56 37.23 11.19 -0.84
C ILE A 56 36.76 11.30 -2.29
N GLU A 57 36.12 10.26 -2.84
CA GLU A 57 35.62 10.26 -4.21
C GLU A 57 34.55 11.32 -4.46
N LEU A 58 33.60 11.50 -3.53
CA LEU A 58 32.57 12.53 -3.65
C LEU A 58 33.17 13.94 -3.59
N ARG A 59 34.13 14.18 -2.69
CA ARG A 59 34.84 15.46 -2.62
C ARG A 59 35.68 15.71 -3.87
N LYS A 60 36.40 14.71 -4.35
CA LYS A 60 37.20 14.78 -5.58
C LYS A 60 36.31 15.09 -6.79
N LEU A 61 35.13 14.47 -6.90
CA LEU A 61 34.18 14.79 -7.96
C LEU A 61 33.79 16.27 -7.93
N TYR A 62 33.45 16.80 -6.76
CA TYR A 62 33.14 18.23 -6.63
C TYR A 62 34.32 19.11 -7.06
N GLU A 63 35.55 18.78 -6.64
CA GLU A 63 36.76 19.50 -7.01
C GLU A 63 37.02 19.45 -8.53
N THR A 64 36.83 18.29 -9.16
CA THR A 64 36.92 18.14 -10.63
C THR A 64 35.90 19.02 -11.34
N LEU A 65 34.62 18.98 -10.92
CA LEU A 65 33.57 19.81 -11.53
C LEU A 65 33.90 21.30 -11.40
N ARG A 66 34.44 21.73 -10.25
CA ARG A 66 34.88 23.11 -10.05
C ARG A 66 36.09 23.48 -10.90
N GLY A 67 37.01 22.53 -11.14
CA GLY A 67 38.16 22.68 -12.04
C GLY A 67 37.77 22.74 -13.53
N GLU A 68 36.62 22.18 -13.89
CA GLU A 68 36.00 22.28 -15.23
C GLU A 68 35.07 23.51 -15.35
N ASP A 69 35.33 24.56 -14.56
CA ASP A 69 34.63 25.84 -14.57
C ASP A 69 33.12 25.82 -14.23
N LEU A 70 32.57 24.69 -13.75
CA LEU A 70 31.16 24.68 -13.28
C LEU A 70 31.01 25.52 -12.02
N ALA A 71 30.14 26.53 -12.04
CA ALA A 71 29.78 27.33 -10.87
C ALA A 71 29.38 26.47 -9.66
N HIS A 72 29.72 26.91 -8.44
CA HIS A 72 29.48 26.15 -7.21
C HIS A 72 28.05 25.57 -7.08
N PRO A 73 26.96 26.31 -7.32
CA PRO A 73 25.61 25.75 -7.26
C PRO A 73 25.36 24.62 -8.27
N ALA A 74 25.97 24.69 -9.47
CA ALA A 74 25.85 23.64 -10.47
C ALA A 74 26.65 22.39 -10.07
N ALA A 75 27.87 22.57 -9.56
CA ALA A 75 28.69 21.47 -9.05
C ALA A 75 28.01 20.74 -7.87
N VAL A 76 27.41 21.47 -6.93
CA VAL A 76 26.63 20.88 -5.83
C VAL A 76 25.41 20.10 -6.33
N ARG A 77 24.68 20.62 -7.33
CA ARG A 77 23.57 19.88 -7.95
C ARG A 77 24.04 18.58 -8.61
N MET A 78 25.17 18.61 -9.31
CA MET A 78 25.74 17.40 -9.90
C MET A 78 26.22 16.40 -8.86
N LEU A 79 26.78 16.88 -7.74
CA LEU A 79 27.14 16.02 -6.62
C LEU A 79 25.91 15.35 -6.01
N LEU A 80 24.82 16.09 -5.79
CA LEU A 80 23.53 15.53 -5.36
C LEU A 80 23.00 14.51 -6.37
N ALA A 81 23.04 14.82 -7.67
CA ALA A 81 22.65 13.89 -8.71
C ALA A 81 23.48 12.60 -8.64
N ARG A 82 24.81 12.70 -8.48
CA ARG A 82 25.70 11.54 -8.31
C ARG A 82 25.30 10.65 -7.13
N VAL A 83 24.89 11.24 -6.01
CA VAL A 83 24.40 10.53 -4.83
C VAL A 83 23.08 9.79 -5.13
N LEU A 84 22.14 10.46 -5.79
CA LEU A 84 20.80 9.94 -6.10
C LEU A 84 20.75 8.95 -7.27
N VAL A 85 21.79 8.87 -8.09
CA VAL A 85 21.91 7.86 -9.15
C VAL A 85 22.90 6.74 -8.80
N ALA A 86 23.48 6.78 -7.59
CA ALA A 86 24.39 5.73 -7.14
C ALA A 86 23.64 4.40 -6.95
N PRO A 87 24.26 3.24 -7.24
CA PRO A 87 23.67 1.94 -6.94
C PRO A 87 23.26 1.79 -5.47
N ALA A 88 24.06 2.35 -4.55
CA ALA A 88 23.76 2.37 -3.11
C ALA A 88 22.48 3.16 -2.75
N PHE A 89 22.04 4.10 -3.60
CA PHE A 89 20.75 4.79 -3.44
C PHE A 89 19.61 4.04 -4.11
N LEU A 90 19.81 3.60 -5.37
CA LEU A 90 18.78 2.99 -6.20
C LEU A 90 18.37 1.60 -5.72
N TYR A 91 19.30 0.86 -5.12
CA TYR A 91 19.09 -0.49 -4.61
C TYR A 91 19.31 -0.54 -3.10
N ARG A 92 18.58 -1.45 -2.45
CA ARG A 92 18.83 -1.86 -1.06
C ARG A 92 19.61 -3.17 -1.11
N GLY A 93 20.87 -3.07 -1.53
CA GLY A 93 21.78 -4.21 -1.64
C GLY A 93 22.23 -4.68 -0.27
N GLU A 94 22.51 -5.98 -0.19
CA GLU A 94 23.03 -6.64 1.00
C GLU A 94 24.30 -7.39 0.62
N GLN A 95 25.27 -7.45 1.52
CA GLN A 95 26.48 -8.22 1.31
C GLN A 95 26.26 -9.67 1.71
N ALA A 96 26.30 -10.55 0.71
CA ALA A 96 26.32 -11.98 0.95
C ALA A 96 27.68 -12.39 1.57
N PRO A 97 27.69 -13.32 2.53
CA PRO A 97 28.93 -13.96 2.97
C PRO A 97 29.56 -14.75 1.81
N GLU A 98 30.83 -15.10 1.93
CA GLU A 98 31.44 -16.05 1.00
C GLU A 98 30.77 -17.44 1.09
N GLY A 99 30.56 -18.07 -0.07
CA GLY A 99 29.94 -19.40 -0.19
C GLY A 99 28.43 -19.39 -0.39
N GLU A 100 27.79 -20.54 -0.18
CA GLU A 100 26.35 -20.76 -0.43
C GLU A 100 25.50 -20.76 0.85
N SER A 101 26.13 -20.59 2.02
CA SER A 101 25.45 -20.66 3.32
C SER A 101 24.69 -19.36 3.61
N ALA A 102 23.47 -19.49 4.14
CA ALA A 102 22.73 -18.34 4.63
C ALA A 102 23.44 -17.74 5.86
N ALA A 103 23.55 -16.42 5.90
CA ALA A 103 24.07 -15.68 7.05
C ALA A 103 23.16 -14.50 7.41
N PRO A 104 23.23 -14.01 8.66
CA PRO A 104 22.60 -12.76 9.05
C PRO A 104 23.13 -11.58 8.23
N VAL A 105 22.26 -10.60 7.99
CA VAL A 105 22.69 -9.30 7.48
C VAL A 105 23.35 -8.48 8.58
N SER A 106 24.14 -7.47 8.21
CA SER A 106 24.70 -6.50 9.15
C SER A 106 23.61 -5.66 9.82
N ASP A 107 23.92 -5.01 10.94
CA ASP A 107 22.93 -4.17 11.62
C ASP A 107 22.48 -2.95 10.78
N TRP A 108 23.33 -2.43 9.90
CA TRP A 108 22.95 -1.35 8.96
C TRP A 108 21.96 -1.81 7.90
N GLU A 109 22.16 -3.02 7.39
CA GLU A 109 21.23 -3.67 6.45
C GLU A 109 19.94 -4.06 7.19
N LEU A 110 20.01 -4.54 8.43
CA LEU A 110 18.85 -4.86 9.26
C LEU A 110 18.01 -3.61 9.56
N ALA A 111 18.64 -2.49 9.92
CA ALA A 111 17.97 -1.20 10.10
C ALA A 111 17.26 -0.77 8.81
N THR A 112 17.90 -0.95 7.66
CA THR A 112 17.31 -0.68 6.34
C THR A 112 16.12 -1.59 6.05
N ARG A 113 16.24 -2.91 6.28
CA ARG A 113 15.13 -3.86 6.13
C ARG A 113 13.95 -3.47 6.99
N LEU A 114 14.17 -3.22 8.27
CA LEU A 114 13.11 -2.90 9.23
C LEU A 114 12.40 -1.59 8.90
N SER A 115 13.15 -0.54 8.54
CA SER A 115 12.60 0.77 8.17
C SER A 115 11.79 0.74 6.87
N TYR A 116 12.23 0.02 5.85
CA TYR A 116 11.45 -0.12 4.62
C TYR A 116 10.27 -1.08 4.77
N PHE A 117 10.40 -2.10 5.62
CA PHE A 117 9.29 -2.97 5.95
C PHE A 117 8.18 -2.19 6.66
N LEU A 118 8.47 -1.47 7.75
CA LEU A 118 7.41 -0.87 8.57
C LEU A 118 7.01 0.55 8.13
N TRP A 119 7.94 1.33 7.58
CA TRP A 119 7.73 2.76 7.28
C TRP A 119 7.99 3.15 5.82
N ALA A 120 8.30 2.19 4.94
CA ALA A 120 8.62 2.44 3.54
C ALA A 120 9.60 3.62 3.33
N SER A 121 10.59 3.75 4.21
CA SER A 121 11.47 4.93 4.25
C SER A 121 12.81 4.61 4.92
N THR A 122 13.75 5.55 4.90
CA THR A 122 15.09 5.37 5.48
C THR A 122 15.04 5.19 7.00
N PRO A 123 16.01 4.47 7.59
CA PRO A 123 16.12 4.35 9.05
C PRO A 123 16.17 5.74 9.73
N ASP A 124 15.51 5.86 10.88
CA ASP A 124 15.57 7.08 11.70
C ASP A 124 16.90 7.17 12.47
N ALA A 125 17.05 8.18 13.34
CA ALA A 125 18.26 8.31 14.14
C ALA A 125 18.47 7.12 15.08
N GLU A 126 17.43 6.71 15.81
CA GLU A 126 17.52 5.61 16.78
C GLU A 126 17.95 4.29 16.15
N LEU A 127 17.38 3.90 15.00
CA LEU A 127 17.83 2.70 14.28
C LEU A 127 19.28 2.81 13.79
N ARG A 128 19.72 3.99 13.33
CA ARG A 128 21.10 4.20 12.89
C ARG A 128 22.08 4.15 14.05
N ASP A 129 21.72 4.67 15.21
CA ASP A 129 22.56 4.63 16.41
C ASP A 129 22.70 3.19 16.94
N LEU A 130 21.60 2.41 16.95
CA LEU A 130 21.63 0.99 17.29
C LEU A 130 22.44 0.16 16.29
N ALA A 131 22.36 0.50 15.00
CA ALA A 131 23.18 -0.15 13.98
C ALA A 131 24.66 0.20 14.10
N ALA A 132 24.99 1.46 14.42
CA ALA A 132 26.36 1.87 14.70
C ALA A 132 26.93 1.18 15.95
N ALA A 133 26.10 0.93 16.96
CA ALA A 133 26.48 0.23 18.18
C ALA A 133 26.62 -1.30 18.03
N GLY A 134 26.15 -1.87 16.92
CA GLY A 134 26.20 -3.31 16.70
C GLY A 134 25.21 -4.12 17.55
N THR A 135 24.11 -3.49 18.00
CA THR A 135 23.17 -4.08 18.97
C THR A 135 21.79 -4.35 18.40
N LEU A 136 21.49 -3.91 17.17
CA LEU A 136 20.14 -4.01 16.60
C LEU A 136 19.69 -5.47 16.39
N ALA A 137 20.62 -6.37 16.09
CA ALA A 137 20.35 -7.80 15.92
C ALA A 137 19.99 -8.54 17.23
N ASP A 138 20.14 -7.90 18.41
CA ASP A 138 19.64 -8.49 19.66
C ASP A 138 18.11 -8.65 19.58
N PRO A 139 17.56 -9.86 19.80
CA PRO A 139 16.13 -10.11 19.63
C PRO A 139 15.22 -9.22 20.49
N LYS A 140 15.65 -8.81 21.69
CA LYS A 140 14.86 -7.93 22.56
C LYS A 140 14.86 -6.50 22.02
N ILE A 141 16.02 -6.01 21.58
CA ILE A 141 16.15 -4.69 20.97
C ILE A 141 15.36 -4.63 19.66
N LEU A 142 15.50 -5.62 18.79
CA LEU A 142 14.77 -5.70 17.52
C LEU A 142 13.25 -5.67 17.74
N ALA A 143 12.75 -6.48 18.67
CA ALA A 143 11.34 -6.51 19.01
C ALA A 143 10.84 -5.19 19.63
N GLN A 144 11.67 -4.52 20.44
CA GLN A 144 11.35 -3.19 20.97
C GLN A 144 11.25 -2.15 19.86
N GLN A 145 12.20 -2.13 18.92
CA GLN A 145 12.20 -1.20 17.79
C GLN A 145 11.01 -1.45 16.84
N ALA A 146 10.71 -2.71 16.52
CA ALA A 146 9.54 -3.05 15.73
C ALA A 146 8.24 -2.52 16.37
N ARG A 147 8.04 -2.72 17.68
CA ARG A 147 6.85 -2.20 18.40
C ARG A 147 6.80 -0.67 18.40
N ARG A 148 7.92 0.00 18.70
CA ARG A 148 8.02 1.47 18.63
C ARG A 148 7.59 1.99 17.27
N MET A 149 8.07 1.36 16.20
CA MET A 149 7.78 1.75 14.83
C MET A 149 6.33 1.46 14.43
N LEU A 150 5.74 0.36 14.91
CA LEU A 150 4.34 0.03 14.69
C LEU A 150 3.39 1.02 15.36
N HIS A 151 3.76 1.61 16.51
CA HIS A 151 2.96 2.64 17.18
C HIS A 151 3.11 4.05 16.58
N ASP A 152 4.19 4.32 15.84
CA ASP A 152 4.43 5.61 15.19
C ASP A 152 3.45 5.86 14.04
N SER A 153 3.08 7.12 13.81
CA SER A 153 2.14 7.51 12.73
C SER A 153 2.63 7.16 11.33
N LYS A 154 3.94 6.96 11.13
CA LYS A 154 4.52 6.49 9.87
C LYS A 154 4.08 5.06 9.50
N VAL A 155 3.57 4.25 10.44
CA VAL A 155 3.04 2.91 10.16
C VAL A 155 1.88 2.92 9.15
N ARG A 156 1.21 4.07 8.99
CA ARG A 156 0.26 4.31 7.90
C ARG A 156 0.81 3.92 6.52
N ARG A 157 2.12 4.03 6.32
CA ARG A 157 2.78 3.60 5.08
C ARG A 157 2.77 2.09 4.90
N LEU A 158 2.92 1.29 5.96
CA LEU A 158 2.70 -0.16 5.89
C LEU A 158 1.24 -0.47 5.51
N SER A 159 0.29 0.28 6.04
CA SER A 159 -1.13 0.13 5.69
C SER A 159 -1.39 0.38 4.21
N LEU A 160 -0.81 1.42 3.62
CA LEU A 160 -0.96 1.73 2.20
C LEU A 160 -0.15 0.78 1.29
N GLU A 161 1.15 0.61 1.58
CA GLU A 161 2.10 -0.09 0.69
C GLU A 161 2.05 -1.60 0.82
N PHE A 162 1.62 -2.14 1.96
CA PHE A 162 1.37 -3.57 2.13
C PHE A 162 -0.12 -3.87 2.15
N GLY A 163 -0.87 -3.30 3.11
CA GLY A 163 -2.28 -3.65 3.35
C GLY A 163 -3.16 -3.42 2.11
N CYS A 164 -3.19 -2.19 1.61
CA CYS A 164 -3.95 -1.83 0.41
C CYS A 164 -3.36 -2.47 -0.85
N GLN A 165 -2.03 -2.53 -1.01
CA GLN A 165 -1.43 -3.13 -2.21
C GLN A 165 -1.75 -4.62 -2.33
N TRP A 166 -1.63 -5.40 -1.24
CA TRP A 166 -1.93 -6.83 -1.23
C TRP A 166 -3.35 -7.10 -1.72
N LEU A 167 -4.32 -6.31 -1.25
CA LEU A 167 -5.73 -6.48 -1.59
C LEU A 167 -6.15 -5.79 -2.89
N HIS A 168 -5.21 -5.18 -3.62
CA HIS A 168 -5.44 -4.39 -4.84
C HIS A 168 -6.33 -3.15 -4.62
N LEU A 169 -6.14 -2.45 -3.51
CA LEU A 169 -6.89 -1.25 -3.10
C LEU A 169 -6.08 0.06 -3.15
N ARG A 170 -4.75 -0.01 -3.38
CA ARG A 170 -3.84 1.15 -3.26
C ARG A 170 -4.09 2.27 -4.29
N ASP A 171 -4.71 1.94 -5.41
CA ASP A 171 -4.92 2.81 -6.57
C ASP A 171 -6.40 3.18 -6.78
N LEU A 172 -7.25 2.96 -5.78
CA LEU A 172 -8.69 3.22 -5.87
C LEU A 172 -8.99 4.72 -6.02
N ASP A 173 -8.22 5.58 -5.36
CA ASP A 173 -8.32 7.05 -5.47
C ASP A 173 -8.19 7.57 -6.92
N SER A 174 -7.53 6.80 -7.78
CA SER A 174 -7.37 7.08 -9.20
C SER A 174 -8.33 6.31 -10.12
N LEU A 175 -9.16 5.40 -9.60
CA LEU A 175 -10.06 4.58 -10.40
C LEU A 175 -11.16 5.42 -11.05
N ASP A 176 -11.19 5.48 -12.39
CA ASP A 176 -12.15 6.26 -13.19
C ASP A 176 -13.08 5.40 -14.05
N GLU A 177 -12.96 4.07 -13.96
CA GLU A 177 -13.72 3.12 -14.80
C GLU A 177 -15.21 3.02 -14.43
N LYS A 178 -15.65 3.54 -13.28
CA LYS A 178 -17.06 3.44 -12.86
C LYS A 178 -17.95 4.39 -13.64
N SER A 179 -19.03 3.85 -14.19
CA SER A 179 -19.99 4.60 -14.99
C SER A 179 -20.64 5.71 -14.18
N GLU A 180 -20.43 6.98 -14.54
CA GLU A 180 -21.07 8.13 -13.89
C GLU A 180 -22.59 8.10 -14.00
N ARG A 181 -23.13 7.50 -15.07
CA ARG A 181 -24.58 7.30 -15.25
C ARG A 181 -25.16 6.40 -14.15
N HIS A 182 -24.45 5.33 -13.80
CA HIS A 182 -24.92 4.33 -12.83
C HIS A 182 -24.50 4.67 -11.39
N PHE A 183 -23.33 5.28 -11.24
CA PHE A 183 -22.66 5.53 -9.96
C PHE A 183 -22.15 6.98 -9.86
N PRO A 184 -23.03 8.00 -9.94
CA PRO A 184 -22.63 9.41 -9.98
C PRO A 184 -21.92 9.89 -8.71
N THR A 185 -22.00 9.13 -7.62
CA THR A 185 -21.35 9.44 -6.35
C THR A 185 -19.95 8.85 -6.21
N PHE A 186 -19.52 7.97 -7.11
CA PHE A 186 -18.28 7.22 -6.93
C PHE A 186 -17.04 8.10 -6.99
N ALA A 187 -16.94 8.98 -7.99
CA ALA A 187 -15.76 9.84 -8.18
C ALA A 187 -15.46 10.72 -6.95
N ARG A 188 -16.49 11.15 -6.22
CA ARG A 188 -16.36 11.95 -4.99
C ARG A 188 -16.15 11.12 -3.71
N LEU A 189 -16.27 9.80 -3.79
CA LEU A 189 -16.19 8.87 -2.65
C LEU A 189 -14.95 7.97 -2.68
N ARG A 190 -14.34 7.75 -3.85
CA ARG A 190 -13.25 6.78 -4.02
C ARG A 190 -12.04 7.06 -3.11
N ASP A 191 -11.72 8.33 -2.86
CA ASP A 191 -10.66 8.71 -1.94
C ASP A 191 -11.01 8.31 -0.49
N ASP A 192 -12.24 8.57 -0.06
CA ASP A 192 -12.73 8.16 1.26
C ASP A 192 -12.78 6.62 1.40
N MET A 193 -13.18 5.90 0.36
CA MET A 193 -13.20 4.44 0.37
C MET A 193 -11.79 3.84 0.50
N GLN A 194 -10.76 4.47 -0.09
CA GLN A 194 -9.37 4.06 0.09
C GLN A 194 -8.89 4.38 1.51
N GLU A 195 -9.23 5.57 2.01
CA GLU A 195 -8.87 6.02 3.34
C GLU A 195 -9.44 5.12 4.44
N GLU A 196 -10.67 4.61 4.30
CA GLU A 196 -11.24 3.59 5.18
C GLU A 196 -10.30 2.39 5.35
N ALA A 197 -9.82 1.83 4.23
CA ALA A 197 -8.93 0.68 4.26
C ALA A 197 -7.60 1.03 4.94
N VAL A 198 -7.03 2.20 4.64
CA VAL A 198 -5.76 2.65 5.24
C VAL A 198 -5.90 2.84 6.75
N GLN A 199 -6.98 3.46 7.22
CA GLN A 199 -7.29 3.65 8.64
C GLN A 199 -7.48 2.32 9.35
N PHE A 200 -8.24 1.40 8.75
CA PHE A 200 -8.47 0.07 9.31
C PHE A 200 -7.16 -0.70 9.52
N PHE A 201 -6.31 -0.76 8.49
CA PHE A 201 -5.00 -1.41 8.61
C PHE A 201 -4.07 -0.69 9.59
N THR A 202 -4.08 0.64 9.61
CA THR A 202 -3.26 1.44 10.55
C THR A 202 -3.61 1.07 12.00
N HIS A 203 -4.90 1.09 12.32
CA HIS A 203 -5.41 0.68 13.63
C HIS A 203 -5.09 -0.80 13.93
N LEU A 204 -5.28 -1.71 12.97
CA LEU A 204 -4.95 -3.13 13.13
C LEU A 204 -3.48 -3.32 13.56
N PHE A 205 -2.54 -2.62 12.93
CA PHE A 205 -1.12 -2.71 13.25
C PHE A 205 -0.77 -2.03 14.57
N GLN A 206 -1.31 -0.85 14.85
CA GLN A 206 -1.02 -0.09 16.07
C GLN A 206 -1.54 -0.77 17.33
N GLU A 207 -2.73 -1.37 17.24
CA GLU A 207 -3.38 -2.03 18.38
C GLU A 207 -3.00 -3.50 18.52
N ASN A 208 -2.06 -4.00 17.70
CA ASN A 208 -1.72 -5.43 17.63
C ASN A 208 -2.99 -6.30 17.49
N GLY A 209 -3.90 -5.87 16.61
CA GLY A 209 -5.19 -6.51 16.40
C GLY A 209 -5.05 -7.86 15.69
N SER A 210 -6.04 -8.72 15.89
CA SER A 210 -6.07 -10.04 15.24
C SER A 210 -6.15 -9.89 13.72
N VAL A 211 -5.29 -10.57 12.98
CA VAL A 211 -5.33 -10.63 11.52
C VAL A 211 -6.70 -11.13 11.02
N LEU A 212 -7.36 -12.01 11.77
CA LEU A 212 -8.70 -12.51 11.44
C LEU A 212 -9.76 -11.41 11.44
N SER A 213 -9.54 -10.28 12.15
CA SER A 213 -10.42 -9.12 12.10
C SER A 213 -10.54 -8.50 10.71
N LEU A 214 -9.59 -8.76 9.80
CA LEU A 214 -9.75 -8.42 8.39
C LEU A 214 -10.96 -9.12 7.75
N LEU A 215 -11.38 -10.28 8.23
CA LEU A 215 -12.55 -10.99 7.72
C LEU A 215 -13.84 -10.58 8.43
N ASP A 216 -13.80 -10.47 9.76
CA ASP A 216 -15.01 -10.49 10.59
C ASP A 216 -15.16 -9.32 11.56
N ALA A 217 -14.32 -8.28 11.48
CA ALA A 217 -14.46 -7.11 12.35
C ALA A 217 -15.90 -6.58 12.38
N ASP A 218 -16.30 -6.09 13.55
CA ASP A 218 -17.60 -5.45 13.77
C ASP A 218 -17.51 -3.92 13.71
N HIS A 219 -16.42 -3.39 13.17
CA HIS A 219 -16.15 -1.96 13.11
C HIS A 219 -15.51 -1.52 11.80
N THR A 220 -15.67 -0.24 11.47
CA THR A 220 -14.89 0.41 10.41
C THR A 220 -14.58 1.86 10.78
N PHE A 221 -13.86 2.57 9.91
CA PHE A 221 -13.53 3.98 10.02
C PHE A 221 -14.23 4.74 8.90
N VAL A 222 -14.97 5.79 9.25
CA VAL A 222 -15.75 6.58 8.29
C VAL A 222 -15.66 8.07 8.60
N ASN A 223 -15.76 8.88 7.55
CA ASN A 223 -16.13 10.30 7.63
C ASN A 223 -17.60 10.49 7.17
N GLY A 224 -18.11 11.73 7.18
CA GLY A 224 -19.50 12.01 6.82
C GLY A 224 -19.94 11.49 5.44
N PRO A 225 -19.21 11.77 4.34
CA PRO A 225 -19.54 11.23 3.02
C PRO A 225 -19.63 9.70 2.97
N LEU A 226 -18.63 8.99 3.52
CA LEU A 226 -18.62 7.52 3.50
C LEU A 226 -19.68 6.92 4.44
N ALA A 227 -19.92 7.53 5.60
CA ALA A 227 -21.01 7.15 6.49
C ALA A 227 -22.36 7.23 5.79
N ASN A 228 -22.66 8.33 5.09
CA ASN A 228 -23.88 8.46 4.29
C ASN A 228 -23.98 7.38 3.20
N HIS A 229 -22.86 7.05 2.54
CA HIS A 229 -22.80 5.95 1.57
C HIS A 229 -23.12 4.58 2.19
N TYR A 230 -22.82 4.41 3.48
CA TYR A 230 -23.15 3.21 4.25
C TYR A 230 -24.52 3.26 4.93
N GLY A 231 -25.27 4.36 4.82
CA GLY A 231 -26.54 4.53 5.53
C GLY A 231 -26.40 4.85 7.02
N LEU A 232 -25.23 5.35 7.43
CA LEU A 232 -24.93 5.78 8.79
C LEU A 232 -25.12 7.29 8.94
N GLU A 233 -25.57 7.72 10.12
CA GLU A 233 -25.70 9.14 10.45
C GLU A 233 -24.39 9.69 11.02
N LEU A 234 -23.60 10.35 10.16
CA LEU A 234 -22.42 11.12 10.57
C LEU A 234 -22.27 12.37 9.70
N LYS A 235 -21.85 13.48 10.32
CA LYS A 235 -21.60 14.75 9.64
C LYS A 235 -20.15 15.17 9.81
N GLY A 236 -19.65 15.95 8.85
CA GLY A 236 -18.29 16.48 8.88
C GLY A 236 -17.28 15.62 8.13
N LYS A 237 -16.05 16.13 8.06
CA LYS A 237 -14.93 15.48 7.35
C LYS A 237 -14.02 14.67 8.27
N GLU A 238 -14.21 14.79 9.58
CA GLU A 238 -13.42 14.08 10.58
C GLU A 238 -13.69 12.58 10.53
N TRP A 239 -12.63 11.80 10.67
CA TRP A 239 -12.68 10.34 10.67
C TRP A 239 -12.98 9.80 12.06
N GLN A 240 -13.90 8.84 12.13
CA GLN A 240 -14.33 8.22 13.38
C GLN A 240 -14.45 6.71 13.21
N ARG A 241 -14.14 5.98 14.27
CA ARG A 241 -14.44 4.55 14.37
C ARG A 241 -15.92 4.36 14.69
N PHE A 242 -16.58 3.46 13.97
CA PHE A 242 -17.94 3.01 14.23
C PHE A 242 -17.95 1.51 14.48
N ASP A 243 -18.48 1.07 15.61
CA ASP A 243 -18.64 -0.34 16.00
C ASP A 243 -20.10 -0.82 15.77
N GLY A 244 -20.35 -2.13 15.90
CA GLY A 244 -21.67 -2.73 15.77
C GLY A 244 -22.20 -2.81 14.33
N LEU A 245 -21.32 -2.76 13.33
CA LEU A 245 -21.70 -2.63 11.92
C LEU A 245 -21.78 -3.96 11.15
N ARG A 246 -21.51 -5.09 11.80
CA ARG A 246 -21.57 -6.42 11.16
C ARG A 246 -22.96 -6.74 10.63
N ALA A 247 -24.01 -6.35 11.35
CA ALA A 247 -25.41 -6.53 10.92
C ALA A 247 -25.75 -5.71 9.66
N GLN A 248 -25.02 -4.61 9.42
CA GLN A 248 -25.14 -3.78 8.22
C GLN A 248 -24.19 -4.23 7.10
N GLY A 249 -23.53 -5.37 7.28
CA GLY A 249 -22.58 -5.92 6.32
C GLY A 249 -21.26 -5.14 6.22
N ARG A 250 -20.91 -4.32 7.22
CA ARG A 250 -19.61 -3.63 7.28
C ARG A 250 -18.66 -4.33 8.24
N GLY A 251 -17.42 -3.85 8.27
CA GLY A 251 -16.32 -4.31 9.10
C GLY A 251 -15.47 -5.41 8.46
N GLY A 252 -14.18 -5.12 8.22
CA GLY A 252 -13.29 -6.01 7.48
C GLY A 252 -13.47 -5.94 5.96
N ILE A 253 -12.51 -6.56 5.27
CA ILE A 253 -12.17 -6.33 3.86
C ILE A 253 -13.26 -6.72 2.87
N LEU A 254 -14.15 -7.64 3.25
CA LEU A 254 -15.25 -8.11 2.40
C LEU A 254 -16.39 -7.09 2.31
N GLY A 255 -16.53 -6.23 3.32
CA GLY A 255 -17.60 -5.23 3.42
C GLY A 255 -17.18 -3.82 3.01
N PHE A 256 -15.89 -3.60 2.74
CA PHE A 256 -15.39 -2.30 2.28
C PHE A 256 -15.92 -1.98 0.89
N ALA A 257 -16.38 -0.74 0.70
CA ALA A 257 -16.76 -0.25 -0.61
C ALA A 257 -15.58 -0.23 -1.59
N SER A 258 -14.35 -0.02 -1.10
CA SER A 258 -13.13 -0.11 -1.91
C SER A 258 -12.96 -1.48 -2.55
N THR A 259 -13.07 -2.56 -1.77
CA THR A 259 -13.04 -3.94 -2.27
C THR A 259 -14.17 -4.19 -3.26
N LEU A 260 -15.40 -3.87 -2.87
CA LEU A 260 -16.58 -4.15 -3.71
C LEU A 260 -16.52 -3.37 -5.04
N ALA A 261 -15.96 -2.16 -5.03
CA ALA A 261 -15.72 -1.36 -6.22
C ALA A 261 -14.63 -1.95 -7.12
N LYS A 262 -13.43 -2.25 -6.59
CA LYS A 262 -12.34 -2.84 -7.39
C LYS A 262 -12.71 -4.19 -7.99
N GLN A 263 -13.57 -4.96 -7.32
CA GLN A 263 -14.02 -6.29 -7.77
C GLN A 263 -15.39 -6.25 -8.47
N SER A 264 -15.68 -5.19 -9.24
CA SER A 264 -16.91 -5.07 -10.03
C SER A 264 -16.63 -4.39 -11.37
N GLY A 265 -17.52 -4.55 -12.35
CA GLY A 265 -17.42 -3.84 -13.63
C GLY A 265 -17.77 -2.36 -13.54
N ALA A 266 -17.69 -1.67 -14.68
CA ALA A 266 -18.00 -0.24 -14.80
C ALA A 266 -19.46 0.11 -14.46
N SER A 267 -20.40 -0.70 -14.96
CA SER A 267 -21.85 -0.45 -14.87
C SER A 267 -22.61 -1.50 -14.05
N ARG A 268 -21.94 -2.58 -13.62
CA ARG A 268 -22.57 -3.72 -12.93
C ARG A 268 -21.66 -4.40 -11.91
N THR A 269 -22.24 -5.20 -11.04
CA THR A 269 -21.48 -6.10 -10.16
C THR A 269 -20.82 -7.21 -10.97
N SER A 270 -19.85 -7.91 -10.38
CA SER A 270 -19.23 -9.07 -11.02
C SER A 270 -18.95 -10.15 -9.98
N PRO A 271 -19.86 -11.15 -9.84
CA PRO A 271 -19.63 -12.30 -8.98
C PRO A 271 -18.30 -13.02 -9.31
N ILE A 272 -17.95 -13.08 -10.60
CA ILE A 272 -16.71 -13.70 -11.06
C ILE A 272 -15.49 -12.96 -10.51
N LEU A 273 -15.41 -11.63 -10.65
CA LEU A 273 -14.26 -10.86 -10.14
C LEU A 273 -14.16 -10.93 -8.61
N ARG A 274 -15.29 -10.81 -7.89
CA ARG A 274 -15.34 -10.93 -6.43
C ARG A 274 -14.86 -12.29 -5.95
N GLY A 275 -15.38 -13.35 -6.57
CA GLY A 275 -15.00 -14.72 -6.26
C GLY A 275 -13.54 -15.02 -6.58
N ASN A 276 -13.05 -14.56 -7.74
CA ASN A 276 -11.66 -14.77 -8.15
C ASN A 276 -10.69 -14.06 -7.19
N TRP A 277 -11.01 -12.81 -6.82
CA TRP A 277 -10.23 -12.07 -5.83
C TRP A 277 -10.19 -12.80 -4.48
N LEU A 278 -11.32 -13.31 -3.99
CA LEU A 278 -11.31 -14.04 -2.73
C LEU A 278 -10.47 -15.33 -2.83
N SER A 279 -10.65 -16.12 -3.89
CA SER A 279 -9.92 -17.39 -4.05
C SER A 279 -8.41 -17.17 -4.22
N GLU A 280 -7.97 -16.27 -5.10
CA GLU A 280 -6.53 -16.12 -5.39
C GLU A 280 -5.81 -15.13 -4.48
N VAL A 281 -6.44 -13.99 -4.16
CA VAL A 281 -5.78 -12.91 -3.40
C VAL A 281 -5.87 -13.17 -1.91
N VAL A 282 -7.06 -13.53 -1.41
CA VAL A 282 -7.36 -13.70 0.02
C VAL A 282 -7.01 -15.10 0.52
N LEU A 283 -7.34 -16.15 -0.22
CA LEU A 283 -7.08 -17.55 0.16
C LEU A 283 -5.79 -18.13 -0.45
N GLY A 284 -5.17 -17.45 -1.41
CA GLY A 284 -3.93 -17.90 -2.03
C GLY A 284 -4.05 -19.12 -2.92
N GLU A 285 -5.28 -19.47 -3.35
CA GLU A 285 -5.51 -20.56 -4.28
C GLU A 285 -4.94 -20.22 -5.67
N LYS A 286 -4.62 -21.26 -6.43
CA LYS A 286 -4.24 -21.13 -7.84
C LYS A 286 -5.39 -21.64 -8.69
N LEU A 287 -6.08 -20.73 -9.38
CA LEU A 287 -7.11 -21.11 -10.34
C LEU A 287 -6.45 -21.42 -11.70
N PRO A 288 -6.99 -22.39 -12.45
CA PRO A 288 -6.52 -22.63 -13.82
C PRO A 288 -6.84 -21.43 -14.71
N ARG A 289 -6.04 -21.24 -15.77
CA ARG A 289 -6.32 -20.18 -16.74
C ARG A 289 -7.67 -20.44 -17.44
N PRO A 290 -8.46 -19.40 -17.74
CA PRO A 290 -9.68 -19.55 -18.51
C PRO A 290 -9.40 -20.21 -19.87
N PRO A 291 -10.35 -20.99 -20.43
CA PRO A 291 -10.25 -21.51 -21.78
C PRO A 291 -10.00 -20.41 -22.82
N LYS A 292 -9.38 -20.74 -23.96
CA LYS A 292 -9.26 -19.76 -25.05
C LYS A 292 -10.64 -19.41 -25.62
N GLY A 293 -10.87 -18.13 -25.92
CA GLY A 293 -12.11 -17.68 -26.57
C GLY A 293 -13.34 -17.60 -25.65
N VAL A 294 -13.14 -17.36 -24.35
CA VAL A 294 -14.27 -17.11 -23.42
C VAL A 294 -15.13 -15.96 -23.96
N PRO A 295 -16.45 -16.15 -24.12
CA PRO A 295 -17.34 -15.07 -24.54
C PRO A 295 -17.30 -13.90 -23.56
N ILE A 296 -17.27 -12.68 -24.09
CA ILE A 296 -17.36 -11.46 -23.28
C ILE A 296 -18.81 -11.35 -22.77
N LEU A 297 -18.97 -11.21 -21.46
CA LEU A 297 -20.28 -10.95 -20.85
C LEU A 297 -20.74 -9.51 -21.17
N PRO A 298 -22.04 -9.30 -21.42
CA PRO A 298 -22.58 -7.98 -21.78
C PRO A 298 -22.29 -6.95 -20.68
N GLU A 299 -22.18 -5.66 -21.05
CA GLU A 299 -21.86 -4.59 -20.10
C GLU A 299 -22.91 -4.39 -19.00
N GLU A 300 -24.15 -4.73 -19.30
CA GLU A 300 -25.32 -4.74 -18.40
C GLU A 300 -25.99 -6.12 -18.44
N ALA A 301 -26.59 -6.55 -17.34
CA ALA A 301 -27.41 -7.76 -17.34
C ALA A 301 -28.60 -7.61 -18.31
N PRO A 302 -28.89 -8.64 -19.14
CA PRO A 302 -30.08 -8.64 -19.98
C PRO A 302 -31.36 -8.49 -19.16
N GLN A 303 -32.37 -7.83 -19.74
CA GLN A 303 -33.65 -7.61 -19.07
C GLN A 303 -34.25 -8.93 -18.55
N GLY A 304 -34.68 -8.91 -17.29
CA GLY A 304 -35.28 -10.07 -16.63
C GLY A 304 -34.28 -11.07 -16.04
N LEU A 305 -32.98 -10.76 -16.07
CA LEU A 305 -31.93 -11.55 -15.41
C LEU A 305 -31.20 -10.74 -14.36
N THR A 306 -30.98 -11.35 -13.21
CA THR A 306 -29.97 -10.91 -12.25
C THR A 306 -28.56 -11.24 -12.76
N GLU A 307 -27.54 -10.56 -12.23
CA GLU A 307 -26.13 -10.90 -12.51
C GLU A 307 -25.81 -12.35 -12.20
N ARG A 308 -26.35 -12.87 -11.09
CA ARG A 308 -26.25 -14.30 -10.75
C ARG A 308 -26.79 -15.19 -11.87
N GLN A 309 -28.01 -14.95 -12.34
CA GLN A 309 -28.64 -15.76 -13.39
C GLN A 309 -27.87 -15.66 -14.71
N LEU A 310 -27.29 -14.50 -15.02
CA LEU A 310 -26.39 -14.33 -16.16
C LEU A 310 -25.14 -15.22 -16.00
N ILE A 311 -24.52 -15.25 -14.82
CA ILE A 311 -23.36 -16.10 -14.54
C ILE A 311 -23.73 -17.58 -14.56
N GLU A 312 -24.84 -17.99 -13.95
CA GLU A 312 -25.31 -19.39 -13.98
C GLU A 312 -25.55 -19.89 -15.41
N ARG A 313 -26.07 -19.03 -16.30
CA ARG A 313 -26.16 -19.33 -17.73
C ARG A 313 -24.78 -19.48 -18.37
N HIS A 314 -23.84 -18.58 -18.06
CA HIS A 314 -22.47 -18.64 -18.56
C HIS A 314 -21.73 -19.91 -18.09
N SER A 315 -21.88 -20.28 -16.83
CA SER A 315 -21.21 -21.42 -16.21
C SER A 315 -21.91 -22.75 -16.45
N SER A 316 -22.99 -22.78 -17.25
CA SER A 316 -23.71 -24.01 -17.61
C SER A 316 -22.93 -24.89 -18.60
N ASP A 317 -21.98 -24.31 -19.33
CA ASP A 317 -21.01 -25.09 -20.12
C ASP A 317 -20.09 -25.87 -19.16
N ALA A 318 -19.98 -27.18 -19.37
CA ALA A 318 -19.15 -28.06 -18.56
C ALA A 318 -17.69 -27.61 -18.47
N LYS A 319 -17.16 -26.94 -19.51
CA LYS A 319 -15.79 -26.39 -19.53
C LYS A 319 -15.63 -25.21 -18.57
N CYS A 320 -16.68 -24.42 -18.36
CA CYS A 320 -16.68 -23.27 -17.46
C CYS A 320 -16.99 -23.71 -16.01
N ALA A 321 -17.94 -24.62 -15.83
CA ALA A 321 -18.42 -25.08 -14.52
C ALA A 321 -17.30 -25.53 -13.57
N ALA A 322 -16.28 -26.24 -14.09
CA ALA A 322 -15.19 -26.80 -13.29
C ALA A 322 -14.39 -25.74 -12.50
N CYS A 323 -14.26 -24.53 -13.04
CA CYS A 323 -13.58 -23.42 -12.38
C CYS A 323 -14.56 -22.56 -11.60
N HIS A 324 -15.72 -22.29 -12.21
CA HIS A 324 -16.78 -21.46 -11.65
C HIS A 324 -17.32 -21.98 -10.31
N GLN A 325 -17.36 -23.30 -10.10
CA GLN A 325 -17.71 -23.89 -8.80
C GLN A 325 -16.82 -23.42 -7.64
N ARG A 326 -15.56 -23.00 -7.91
CA ARG A 326 -14.59 -22.49 -6.93
C ARG A 326 -14.58 -20.95 -6.81
N ILE A 327 -15.40 -20.27 -7.62
CA ILE A 327 -15.37 -18.81 -7.78
C ILE A 327 -16.74 -18.24 -7.42
N ASP A 328 -17.76 -18.67 -8.17
CA ASP A 328 -19.08 -18.06 -8.16
C ASP A 328 -19.75 -18.09 -6.78
N PRO A 329 -19.66 -19.16 -5.97
CA PRO A 329 -20.27 -19.17 -4.65
C PRO A 329 -19.82 -18.01 -3.75
N PHE A 330 -18.54 -17.64 -3.81
CA PHE A 330 -18.00 -16.51 -3.06
C PHE A 330 -18.52 -15.17 -3.61
N GLY A 331 -18.61 -15.05 -4.93
CA GLY A 331 -19.19 -13.87 -5.59
C GLY A 331 -20.67 -13.67 -5.26
N PHE A 332 -21.46 -14.74 -5.34
CA PHE A 332 -22.91 -14.73 -5.06
C PHE A 332 -23.21 -14.33 -3.63
N ALA A 333 -22.41 -14.78 -2.66
CA ALA A 333 -22.54 -14.37 -1.26
C ALA A 333 -22.37 -12.84 -1.06
N LEU A 334 -21.69 -12.16 -1.99
CA LEU A 334 -21.46 -10.71 -1.95
C LEU A 334 -22.46 -9.92 -2.81
N GLU A 335 -23.40 -10.55 -3.51
CA GLU A 335 -24.33 -9.84 -4.42
C GLU A 335 -25.33 -8.92 -3.72
N GLY A 336 -25.44 -9.02 -2.39
CA GLY A 336 -26.15 -8.06 -1.54
C GLY A 336 -25.55 -6.64 -1.54
N PHE A 337 -24.45 -6.43 -2.26
CA PHE A 337 -23.87 -5.11 -2.53
C PHE A 337 -23.79 -4.80 -4.01
N ASP A 338 -24.05 -3.55 -4.38
CA ASP A 338 -23.87 -3.06 -5.75
C ASP A 338 -22.39 -2.85 -6.12
N ALA A 339 -22.14 -2.31 -7.33
CA ALA A 339 -20.80 -2.19 -7.89
C ALA A 339 -19.91 -1.14 -7.20
N ILE A 340 -20.45 -0.35 -6.26
CA ILE A 340 -19.70 0.61 -5.43
C ILE A 340 -19.90 0.33 -3.93
N GLY A 341 -20.41 -0.85 -3.58
CA GLY A 341 -20.52 -1.32 -2.20
C GLY A 341 -21.74 -0.85 -1.42
N ARG A 342 -22.77 -0.28 -2.07
CA ARG A 342 -24.05 0.04 -1.41
C ARG A 342 -24.84 -1.24 -1.17
N ALA A 343 -25.42 -1.39 0.01
CA ALA A 343 -26.28 -2.53 0.31
C ALA A 343 -27.55 -2.50 -0.56
N ARG A 344 -28.02 -3.67 -0.99
CA ARG A 344 -29.21 -3.83 -1.84
C ARG A 344 -29.90 -5.17 -1.61
N THR A 345 -31.22 -5.19 -1.76
CA THR A 345 -32.05 -6.42 -1.76
C THR A 345 -32.59 -6.75 -3.15
N ASN A 346 -32.58 -5.76 -4.05
CA ASN A 346 -33.02 -5.88 -5.43
C ASN A 346 -31.92 -5.40 -6.36
N ASP A 347 -31.83 -5.97 -7.55
CA ASP A 347 -30.92 -5.49 -8.59
C ASP A 347 -31.43 -4.19 -9.24
N THR A 348 -30.68 -3.67 -10.23
CA THR A 348 -31.03 -2.45 -10.95
C THR A 348 -32.31 -2.56 -11.78
N SER A 349 -32.78 -3.79 -12.05
CA SER A 349 -34.04 -4.09 -12.74
C SER A 349 -35.21 -4.37 -11.78
N GLY A 350 -34.97 -4.28 -10.46
CA GLY A 350 -35.98 -4.54 -9.42
C GLY A 350 -36.16 -6.02 -9.04
N LEU A 351 -35.36 -6.93 -9.60
CA LEU A 351 -35.43 -8.35 -9.27
C LEU A 351 -34.80 -8.62 -7.90
N ALA A 352 -35.40 -9.51 -7.12
CA ALA A 352 -34.87 -9.90 -5.81
C ALA A 352 -33.52 -10.61 -5.96
N ILE A 353 -32.58 -10.28 -5.08
CA ILE A 353 -31.23 -10.85 -5.07
C ILE A 353 -31.22 -12.12 -4.22
N ASP A 354 -30.64 -13.20 -4.76
CA ASP A 354 -30.37 -14.43 -4.02
C ASP A 354 -28.88 -14.54 -3.69
N THR A 355 -28.54 -14.40 -2.41
CA THR A 355 -27.16 -14.51 -1.90
C THR A 355 -26.82 -15.89 -1.32
N ARG A 356 -27.69 -16.89 -1.47
CA ARG A 356 -27.42 -18.26 -0.99
C ARG A 356 -26.49 -18.97 -1.94
N ALA A 357 -25.46 -19.62 -1.42
CA ALA A 357 -24.51 -20.36 -2.23
C ALA A 357 -24.11 -21.67 -1.55
N LYS A 358 -23.68 -22.63 -2.37
CA LYS A 358 -23.07 -23.88 -1.91
C LYS A 358 -21.62 -23.90 -2.34
N LEU A 359 -20.72 -24.06 -1.38
CA LEU A 359 -19.28 -24.06 -1.58
C LEU A 359 -18.78 -25.42 -2.13
N PRO A 360 -17.56 -25.51 -2.67
CA PRO A 360 -17.01 -26.76 -3.21
C PRO A 360 -16.98 -27.94 -2.25
N ASP A 361 -16.81 -27.67 -0.95
CA ASP A 361 -16.83 -28.66 0.13
C ASP A 361 -18.26 -29.04 0.57
N GLY A 362 -19.28 -28.47 -0.08
CA GLY A 362 -20.69 -28.73 0.16
C GLY A 362 -21.33 -27.86 1.24
N VAL A 363 -20.56 -26.99 1.92
CA VAL A 363 -21.09 -26.08 2.94
C VAL A 363 -22.04 -25.07 2.29
N ALA A 364 -23.25 -24.94 2.85
CA ALA A 364 -24.20 -23.91 2.45
C ALA A 364 -23.91 -22.61 3.22
N ILE A 365 -23.84 -21.50 2.51
CA ILE A 365 -23.68 -20.15 3.08
C ILE A 365 -24.77 -19.23 2.55
N GLU A 366 -25.06 -18.18 3.31
CA GLU A 366 -25.99 -17.13 2.91
C GLU A 366 -25.38 -15.76 3.18
N GLY A 367 -25.21 -14.99 2.09
CA GLY A 367 -24.75 -13.62 2.16
C GLY A 367 -23.34 -13.46 2.75
N LEU A 368 -23.00 -12.21 3.04
CA LEU A 368 -21.71 -11.85 3.65
C LEU A 368 -21.54 -12.48 5.04
N ALA A 369 -22.61 -12.58 5.84
CA ALA A 369 -22.53 -13.16 7.18
C ALA A 369 -22.14 -14.65 7.15
N GLY A 370 -22.77 -15.44 6.28
CA GLY A 370 -22.41 -16.84 6.08
C GLY A 370 -20.98 -16.99 5.53
N LEU A 371 -20.59 -16.14 4.58
CA LEU A 371 -19.25 -16.14 4.02
C LEU A 371 -18.18 -15.84 5.08
N ARG A 372 -18.37 -14.83 5.92
CA ARG A 372 -17.45 -14.51 7.03
C ARG A 372 -17.29 -15.68 7.98
N SER A 373 -18.41 -16.28 8.40
CA SER A 373 -18.40 -17.43 9.29
C SER A 373 -17.61 -18.59 8.68
N TYR A 374 -17.82 -18.89 7.40
CA TYR A 374 -17.07 -19.92 6.69
C TYR A 374 -15.56 -19.62 6.63
N LEU A 375 -15.18 -18.40 6.27
CA LEU A 375 -13.78 -18.03 6.13
C LEU A 375 -13.03 -18.07 7.46
N VAL A 376 -13.64 -17.60 8.55
CA VAL A 376 -13.03 -17.63 9.87
C VAL A 376 -12.96 -19.05 10.43
N ASN A 377 -14.07 -19.80 10.39
CA ASN A 377 -14.19 -21.07 11.10
C ASN A 377 -13.66 -22.27 10.30
N THR A 378 -13.65 -22.19 8.97
CA THR A 378 -13.26 -23.31 8.10
C THR A 378 -11.99 -23.04 7.32
N ARG A 379 -11.77 -21.79 6.87
CA ARG A 379 -10.62 -21.41 6.02
C ARG A 379 -9.63 -20.47 6.72
N GLY A 380 -9.71 -20.35 8.05
CA GLY A 380 -8.91 -19.40 8.83
C GLY A 380 -7.41 -19.61 8.62
N ASP A 381 -6.96 -20.85 8.65
CA ASP A 381 -5.55 -21.21 8.42
C ASP A 381 -5.07 -20.86 7.02
N ASP A 382 -5.90 -21.03 5.99
CA ASP A 382 -5.56 -20.65 4.62
C ASP A 382 -5.38 -19.13 4.50
N PHE A 383 -6.29 -18.37 5.11
CA PHE A 383 -6.20 -16.92 5.16
C PHE A 383 -4.96 -16.43 5.93
N LEU A 384 -4.70 -16.98 7.12
CA LEU A 384 -3.52 -16.63 7.92
C LEU A 384 -2.21 -16.99 7.21
N ARG A 385 -2.18 -18.14 6.51
CA ARG A 385 -1.04 -18.58 5.71
C ARG A 385 -0.81 -17.65 4.53
N GLN A 386 -1.86 -17.25 3.83
CA GLN A 386 -1.75 -16.31 2.73
C GLN A 386 -1.31 -14.93 3.22
N PHE A 387 -1.88 -14.41 4.31
CA PHE A 387 -1.43 -13.16 4.93
C PHE A 387 0.06 -13.23 5.28
N SER A 388 0.48 -14.28 5.98
CA SER A 388 1.88 -14.49 6.41
C SER A 388 2.82 -14.56 5.22
N ARG A 389 2.44 -15.28 4.15
CA ARG A 389 3.20 -15.36 2.90
C ARG A 389 3.36 -13.99 2.23
N LYS A 390 2.29 -13.19 2.19
CA LYS A 390 2.31 -11.86 1.57
C LYS A 390 3.12 -10.87 2.40
N LEU A 391 2.95 -10.88 3.72
CA LEU A 391 3.70 -10.05 4.65
C LEU A 391 5.20 -10.39 4.60
N LEU A 392 5.56 -11.66 4.62
CA LEU A 392 6.95 -12.10 4.55
C LEU A 392 7.60 -11.70 3.22
N GLY A 393 6.90 -11.89 2.10
CA GLY A 393 7.41 -11.46 0.80
C GLY A 393 7.62 -9.94 0.72
N TYR A 394 6.70 -9.16 1.30
CA TYR A 394 6.83 -7.71 1.41
C TYR A 394 8.02 -7.30 2.30
N ALA A 395 8.14 -7.89 3.48
CA ALA A 395 9.22 -7.61 4.44
C ALA A 395 10.61 -7.92 3.87
N LEU A 396 10.73 -9.00 3.10
CA LEU A 396 11.99 -9.40 2.46
C LEU A 396 12.25 -8.70 1.12
N GLY A 397 11.26 -7.98 0.57
CA GLY A 397 11.37 -7.37 -0.75
C GLY A 397 11.55 -8.36 -1.90
N ARG A 398 11.14 -9.63 -1.72
CA ARG A 398 11.26 -10.70 -2.72
C ARG A 398 10.10 -11.69 -2.63
N SER A 399 9.90 -12.49 -3.66
CA SER A 399 9.00 -13.64 -3.60
C SER A 399 9.42 -14.63 -2.51
N VAL A 400 8.46 -15.16 -1.79
CA VAL A 400 8.64 -16.26 -0.83
C VAL A 400 9.09 -17.53 -1.55
N GLN A 401 10.11 -18.18 -1.00
CA GLN A 401 10.77 -19.40 -1.48
C GLN A 401 10.38 -20.61 -0.62
N LEU A 402 10.75 -21.82 -1.05
CA LEU A 402 10.48 -23.06 -0.29
C LEU A 402 11.12 -23.04 1.10
N SER A 403 12.32 -22.47 1.21
CA SER A 403 13.06 -22.31 2.48
C SER A 403 12.34 -21.44 3.51
N ASP A 404 11.38 -20.61 3.11
CA ASP A 404 10.60 -19.74 3.99
C ASP A 404 9.40 -20.48 4.63
N THR A 405 9.07 -21.70 4.16
CA THR A 405 7.91 -22.47 4.62
C THR A 405 7.89 -22.72 6.14
N PRO A 406 9.02 -23.07 6.80
CA PRO A 406 9.03 -23.25 8.25
C PRO A 406 8.67 -21.98 9.01
N LEU A 407 9.17 -20.81 8.57
CA LEU A 407 8.84 -19.52 9.19
C LEU A 407 7.36 -19.17 9.02
N ILE A 408 6.80 -19.39 7.83
CA ILE A 408 5.36 -19.20 7.61
C ILE A 408 4.55 -20.11 8.55
N GLY A 409 4.99 -21.35 8.76
CA GLY A 409 4.36 -22.27 9.70
C GLY A 409 4.32 -21.72 11.13
N SER A 410 5.43 -21.15 11.62
CA SER A 410 5.50 -20.58 12.97
C SER A 410 4.74 -19.27 13.14
N MET A 411 4.36 -18.60 12.04
CA MET A 411 3.55 -17.36 12.08
C MET A 411 2.04 -17.62 12.24
N LEU A 412 1.59 -18.88 12.14
CA LEU A 412 0.17 -19.25 12.28
C LEU A 412 -0.23 -19.57 13.73
N THR A 413 0.77 -19.84 14.57
CA THR A 413 0.65 -20.16 16.00
C THR A 413 0.93 -18.93 16.83
#